data_AF-A0A6U9JLD4-F1
#
_entry.id   AF-A0A6U9JLD4-F1
#
_cell.length_a   1.000
_cell.length_b   1.000
_cell.length_c   1.000
_cell.angle_alpha   90.00
_cell.angle_beta   90.00
_cell.angle_gamma   90.00
#
_symmetry.space_group_name_H-M   'P 1'
#
loop_
_entity.id
_entity.type
_entity.pdbx_description
1 polymer ?
#
loop_
_entity_poly.entity_id
_entity_poly.type
_entity_poly.pdbx_seq_one_letter_code
_entity_poly.pdbx_strand_id
1 'polypeptide(L)'
;MEAIGSLIKGAQQQVSAFNVSKATALRVIKTGTFCRTVVWPILPPLMLYQYIREKDVDMFALELLYDKSGSNEPAAFYNRNLPGVAKHWKVQSDLEFIRQAANPEQ
;
A
#
# COMPACT_ATOMS: atom_id res chain seq x y z
N MET A 1 -16.23 29.58 -40.32
CA MET A 1 -15.26 30.13 -39.36
C MET A 1 -15.92 30.66 -38.07
N GLU A 2 -17.20 31.03 -38.08
CA GLU A 2 -17.87 31.59 -36.88
C GLU A 2 -18.29 30.56 -35.82
N ALA A 3 -18.68 29.35 -36.22
CA ALA A 3 -19.14 28.30 -35.29
C ALA A 3 -18.04 27.78 -34.33
N ILE A 4 -16.78 27.77 -34.79
CA ILE A 4 -15.63 27.33 -33.98
C ILE A 4 -15.30 28.38 -32.90
N GLY A 5 -15.47 29.67 -33.21
CA GLY A 5 -15.27 30.75 -32.25
C GLY A 5 -16.31 30.78 -31.12
N SER A 6 -17.55 30.37 -31.40
CA SER A 6 -18.60 30.22 -30.38
C SER A 6 -18.34 29.03 -29.44
N LEU A 7 -17.87 27.90 -29.97
CA LEU A 7 -17.50 26.72 -29.18
C LEU A 7 -16.30 26.97 -28.27
N ILE A 8 -15.27 27.70 -28.75
CA ILE A 8 -14.11 28.06 -27.93
C ILE A 8 -14.50 29.05 -26.83
N LYS A 9 -15.37 30.04 -27.12
CA LYS A 9 -15.91 30.93 -26.08
C LYS A 9 -16.74 30.18 -25.05
N GLY A 10 -17.60 29.24 -25.46
CA GLY A 10 -18.40 28.40 -24.56
C GLY A 10 -17.55 27.49 -23.68
N ALA A 11 -16.53 26.84 -24.23
CA ALA A 11 -15.59 26.00 -23.49
C ALA A 11 -14.73 26.82 -22.51
N GLN A 12 -14.29 28.02 -22.91
CA GLN A 12 -13.57 28.94 -22.04
C GLN A 12 -14.48 29.50 -20.94
N GLN A 13 -15.78 29.68 -21.21
CA GLN A 13 -16.78 30.06 -20.21
C GLN A 13 -17.09 28.93 -19.23
N GLN A 14 -17.03 27.66 -19.65
CA GLN A 14 -17.18 26.50 -18.75
C GLN A 14 -15.96 26.26 -17.85
N VAL A 15 -14.74 26.56 -18.32
CA VAL A 15 -13.54 26.59 -17.47
C VAL A 15 -13.54 27.82 -16.56
N SER A 16 -14.11 28.94 -17.02
CA SER A 16 -14.30 30.17 -16.22
C SER A 16 -15.53 30.12 -15.29
N ALA A 17 -16.38 29.09 -15.42
CA ALA A 17 -17.59 28.89 -14.61
C ALA A 17 -17.33 28.18 -13.28
N PHE A 18 -16.07 27.96 -12.90
CA PHE A 18 -15.73 27.89 -11.49
C PHE A 18 -15.83 29.30 -10.90
N ASN A 19 -17.07 29.78 -10.71
CA ASN A 19 -17.39 30.94 -9.88
C ASN A 19 -17.21 30.54 -8.40
N VAL A 20 -16.03 29.97 -8.11
CA VAL A 20 -15.62 29.51 -6.81
C VAL A 20 -15.37 30.77 -6.00
N SER A 21 -16.13 30.94 -4.93
CA SER A 21 -15.91 32.03 -3.97
C SER A 21 -14.41 32.13 -3.67
N LYS A 22 -13.87 33.36 -3.67
CA LYS A 22 -12.45 33.62 -3.36
C LYS A 22 -12.02 32.91 -2.06
N ALA A 23 -12.95 32.76 -1.12
CA ALA A 23 -12.75 32.02 0.12
C ALA A 23 -12.51 30.51 -0.10
N THR A 24 -13.23 29.88 -1.01
CA THR A 24 -13.07 28.45 -1.34
C THR A 24 -11.77 28.20 -2.09
N ALA A 25 -11.41 29.07 -3.04
CA ALA A 25 -10.13 28.99 -3.74
C ALA A 25 -8.94 29.09 -2.76
N LEU A 26 -9.00 30.04 -1.81
CA LEU A 26 -7.99 30.18 -0.76
C LEU A 26 -7.89 28.93 0.13
N ARG A 27 -9.03 28.31 0.47
CA ARG A 27 -9.07 27.07 1.28
C ARG A 27 -8.40 25.92 0.55
N VAL A 28 -8.69 25.72 -0.74
CA VAL A 28 -8.06 24.68 -1.56
C VAL A 28 -6.54 24.88 -1.65
N ILE A 29 -6.08 26.12 -1.85
CA ILE A 29 -4.65 26.44 -1.87
C ILE A 29 -4.01 26.15 -0.51
N LYS A 30 -4.63 26.59 0.59
CA LYS A 30 -4.13 26.32 1.95
C LYS A 30 -4.03 24.82 2.24
N THR A 31 -5.06 24.05 1.86
CA THR A 31 -5.04 22.58 2.01
C THR A 31 -3.95 21.94 1.15
N GLY A 32 -3.78 22.39 -0.10
CA GLY A 32 -2.72 21.92 -0.97
C GLY A 32 -1.32 22.22 -0.43
N THR A 33 -1.11 23.41 0.14
CA THR A 33 0.15 23.77 0.80
C THR A 33 0.39 22.92 2.04
N PHE A 34 -0.62 22.73 2.90
CA PHE A 34 -0.51 21.88 4.09
C PHE A 34 -0.15 20.42 3.75
N CYS A 35 -0.75 19.87 2.69
CA CYS A 35 -0.41 18.52 2.22
C CYS A 35 1.07 18.40 1.83
N ARG A 36 1.63 19.41 1.15
CA ARG A 36 3.04 19.41 0.74
C ARG A 36 4.00 19.65 1.92
N THR A 37 3.64 20.52 2.86
CA THR A 37 4.56 20.94 3.92
C THR A 37 4.49 20.07 5.18
N VAL A 38 3.33 19.47 5.47
CA VAL A 38 3.12 18.71 6.71
C VAL A 38 2.92 17.23 6.42
N VAL A 39 2.06 16.87 5.46
CA VAL A 39 1.76 15.45 5.19
C VAL A 39 2.93 14.75 4.52
N TRP A 40 3.54 15.36 3.50
CA TRP A 40 4.62 14.72 2.75
C TRP A 40 5.87 14.40 3.58
N PRO A 41 6.31 15.25 4.54
CA PRO A 41 7.44 14.89 5.40
C PRO A 41 7.11 13.83 6.47
N ILE A 42 5.85 13.77 6.93
CA ILE A 42 5.43 12.86 8.01
C ILE A 42 5.03 11.48 7.46
N LEU A 43 4.51 11.42 6.24
CA LEU A 43 4.01 10.19 5.64
C LEU A 43 5.10 9.11 5.48
N PRO A 44 6.31 9.37 4.94
CA PRO A 44 7.33 8.34 4.79
C PRO A 44 7.80 7.76 6.13
N PRO A 45 8.10 8.56 7.19
CA PRO A 45 8.41 8.01 8.51
C PRO A 45 7.26 7.16 9.09
N LEU A 46 6.01 7.59 8.91
CA LEU A 46 4.85 6.83 9.41
C LEU A 46 4.69 5.48 8.70
N MET A 47 4.85 5.47 7.38
CA MET A 47 4.81 4.25 6.57
C MET A 47 5.96 3.31 6.93
N LEU A 48 7.16 3.85 7.12
CA LEU A 48 8.32 3.07 7.54
C LEU A 48 8.11 2.46 8.93
N TYR A 49 7.55 3.24 9.87
CA TYR A 49 7.23 2.75 11.20
C TYR A 49 6.23 1.58 11.16
N GLN A 50 5.15 1.70 10.37
CA GLN A 50 4.18 0.63 10.18
C GLN A 50 4.82 -0.61 9.54
N TYR A 51 5.66 -0.41 8.53
CA TYR A 51 6.39 -1.50 7.88
C TYR A 51 7.30 -2.26 8.86
N ILE A 52 8.06 -1.56 9.69
CA ILE A 52 8.93 -2.19 10.70
C ILE A 52 8.09 -2.99 11.69
N ARG A 53 6.99 -2.42 12.19
CA ARG A 53 6.08 -3.08 13.13
C ARG A 53 5.49 -4.36 12.55
N GLU A 54 5.06 -4.33 11.30
CA GLU A 54 4.52 -5.51 10.62
C GLU A 54 5.60 -6.58 10.45
N LYS A 55 6.82 -6.20 10.04
CA LYS A 55 7.94 -7.12 9.89
C LYS A 55 8.39 -7.75 11.20
N ASP A 56 8.38 -7.00 12.30
CA ASP A 56 8.71 -7.52 13.63
C ASP A 56 7.69 -8.59 14.06
N VAL A 57 6.40 -8.35 13.85
CA VAL A 57 5.34 -9.32 14.16
C VAL A 57 5.47 -10.58 13.30
N ASP A 58 5.73 -10.43 12.00
CA ASP A 58 5.96 -11.56 11.09
C ASP A 58 7.12 -12.44 11.57
N MET A 59 8.25 -11.83 11.94
CA MET A 59 9.42 -12.59 12.41
C MET A 59 9.18 -13.26 13.75
N PHE A 60 8.52 -12.58 14.68
CA PHE A 60 8.15 -13.17 15.96
C PHE A 60 7.26 -14.41 15.79
N ALA A 61 6.30 -14.37 14.86
CA ALA A 61 5.46 -15.53 14.55
C ALA A 61 6.28 -16.71 13.99
N LEU A 62 7.28 -16.44 13.14
CA LEU A 62 8.17 -17.48 12.62
C LEU A 62 9.08 -18.08 13.69
N GLU A 63 9.59 -17.26 14.61
CA GLU A 63 10.38 -17.74 15.75
C GLU A 63 9.55 -18.67 16.63
N LEU A 64 8.30 -18.30 16.90
CA LEU A 64 7.37 -19.14 17.66
C LEU A 64 7.05 -20.44 16.92
N LEU A 65 6.84 -20.37 15.60
CA LEU A 65 6.60 -21.57 14.78
C LEU A 65 7.81 -22.50 14.78
N TYR A 66 9.02 -21.94 14.65
CA TYR A 66 10.27 -22.69 14.70
C TYR A 66 10.44 -23.39 16.05
N ASP A 67 10.27 -22.66 17.16
CA ASP A 67 10.34 -23.19 18.53
C ASP A 67 9.39 -24.38 18.75
N LYS A 68 8.17 -24.31 18.19
CA LYS A 68 7.19 -25.40 18.30
C LYS A 68 7.37 -26.53 17.29
N SER A 69 8.06 -26.29 16.18
CA SER A 69 8.23 -27.28 15.11
C SER A 69 9.18 -28.42 15.48
N GLY A 70 10.09 -28.21 16.43
CA GLY A 70 11.17 -29.17 16.75
C GLY A 70 12.17 -29.38 15.59
N SER A 71 12.13 -28.55 14.56
CA SER A 71 13.04 -28.61 13.43
C SER A 71 14.41 -28.03 13.80
N ASN A 72 15.48 -28.63 13.29
CA ASN A 72 16.85 -28.13 13.46
C ASN A 72 17.28 -27.18 12.32
N GLU A 73 16.43 -26.95 11.33
CA GLU A 73 16.77 -26.16 10.15
C GLU A 73 15.99 -24.83 10.09
N PRO A 74 16.57 -23.72 10.61
CA PRO A 74 15.90 -22.42 10.61
C PRO A 74 15.74 -21.83 9.20
N ALA A 75 16.64 -22.18 8.29
CA ALA A 75 16.61 -21.72 6.89
C ALA A 75 15.40 -22.24 6.10
N ALA A 76 14.74 -23.31 6.56
CA ALA A 76 13.52 -23.82 5.94
C ALA A 76 12.34 -22.84 6.12
N PHE A 77 12.25 -22.17 7.27
CA PHE A 77 11.14 -21.26 7.61
C PHE A 77 11.32 -19.87 7.03
N TYR A 78 12.55 -19.35 7.06
CA TYR A 78 12.87 -18.05 6.48
C TYR A 78 14.25 -18.05 5.81
N ASN A 79 14.25 -18.17 4.49
CA ASN A 79 15.48 -18.09 3.70
C ASN A 79 15.69 -16.68 3.13
N ARG A 80 16.64 -15.92 3.68
CA ARG A 80 16.96 -14.56 3.24
C ARG A 80 17.46 -14.48 1.79
N ASN A 81 18.00 -15.57 1.25
CA ASN A 81 18.56 -15.61 -0.10
C ASN A 81 17.48 -15.74 -1.19
N LEU A 82 16.25 -16.10 -0.81
CA LEU A 82 15.14 -16.23 -1.74
C LEU A 82 14.43 -14.88 -1.95
N PRO A 83 13.91 -14.61 -3.17
CA PRO A 83 13.25 -13.35 -3.46
C PRO A 83 11.82 -13.29 -2.88
N GLY A 84 11.47 -12.13 -2.32
CA GLY A 84 10.08 -11.77 -1.97
C GLY A 84 9.34 -12.80 -1.11
N VAL A 85 8.25 -13.32 -1.65
CA VAL A 85 7.33 -14.26 -0.96
C VAL A 85 7.93 -15.67 -0.85
N ALA A 86 8.89 -16.04 -1.72
CA ALA A 86 9.54 -17.36 -1.69
C ALA A 86 10.42 -17.57 -0.45
N LYS A 87 10.68 -16.53 0.35
CA LYS A 87 11.41 -16.64 1.63
C LYS A 87 10.73 -17.59 2.62
N HIS A 88 9.41 -17.73 2.54
CA HIS A 88 8.58 -18.57 3.41
C HIS A 88 8.04 -19.82 2.69
N TRP A 89 8.81 -20.36 1.73
CA TRP A 89 8.36 -21.45 0.86
C TRP A 89 7.83 -22.67 1.63
N LYS A 90 8.46 -23.02 2.77
CA LYS A 90 8.06 -24.18 3.58
C LYS A 90 6.68 -23.98 4.20
N VAL A 91 6.43 -22.79 4.75
CA VAL A 91 5.13 -22.43 5.32
C VAL A 91 4.04 -22.46 4.24
N GLN A 92 4.33 -22.00 3.02
CA GLN A 92 3.38 -22.07 1.90
C GLN A 92 3.09 -23.51 1.49
N SER A 93 4.13 -24.36 1.40
CA SER A 93 3.96 -25.78 1.10
C SER A 93 3.12 -26.48 2.16
N ASP A 94 3.39 -26.23 3.44
CA ASP A 94 2.67 -26.86 4.55
C ASP A 94 1.20 -26.38 4.58
N LEU A 95 0.95 -25.11 4.30
CA LEU A 95 -0.41 -24.58 4.14
C LEU A 95 -1.14 -25.21 2.96
N GLU A 96 -0.47 -25.48 1.84
CA GLU A 96 -1.09 -26.14 0.70
C GLU A 96 -1.44 -27.60 1.02
N PHE A 97 -0.58 -28.32 1.74
CA PHE A 97 -0.90 -29.65 2.24
C PHE A 97 -2.13 -29.65 3.15
N ILE A 98 -2.23 -28.68 4.07
CA ILE A 98 -3.41 -28.51 4.92
C ILE A 98 -4.64 -28.17 4.08
N ARG A 99 -4.51 -27.31 3.08
CA ARG A 99 -5.60 -26.92 2.18
C ARG A 99 -6.15 -28.10 1.40
N GLN A 100 -5.27 -28.97 0.89
CA GLN A 100 -5.64 -30.21 0.19
C GLN A 100 -6.32 -31.21 1.13
N ALA A 101 -5.77 -31.40 2.33
CA ALA A 101 -6.38 -32.27 3.34
C ALA A 101 -7.75 -31.78 3.81
N ALA A 102 -7.94 -30.45 3.88
CA ALA A 102 -9.20 -29.82 4.26
C ALA A 102 -10.25 -29.82 3.13
N ASN A 103 -9.82 -29.88 1.86
CA ASN A 103 -10.70 -29.88 0.68
C ASN A 103 -10.40 -31.11 -0.21
N PRO A 104 -10.74 -32.33 0.22
CA PRO A 104 -10.40 -33.55 -0.52
C PRO A 104 -11.19 -33.76 -1.83
N GLU A 105 -12.20 -32.93 -2.11
CA GLU A 105 -13.22 -33.14 -3.15
C GLU A 105 -13.10 -32.17 -4.36
N GLN A 106 -11.99 -31.45 -4.50
CA GLN A 106 -11.68 -30.62 -5.68
C GLN A 106 -10.71 -31.31 -6.64
#